data_AF-A0A836F2M8-F1
#
_entry.id   AF-A0A836F2M8-F1
#
_cell.length_a   1.000
_cell.length_b   1.000
_cell.length_c   1.000
_cell.angle_alpha   90.00
_cell.angle_beta   90.00
_cell.angle_gamma   90.00
#
_symmetry.space_group_name_H-M   'P 1'
#
loop_
_entity.id
_entity.type
_entity.pdbx_description
1 polymer ?
#
loop_
_entity_poly.entity_id
_entity_poly.type
_entity_poly.pdbx_seq_one_letter_code
_entity_poly.pdbx_strand_id
1 'polypeptide(L)'
;MSKFVPDKVFLRGVLLHYFNMNKSAAEAHKILVQTYGDNALSDTTCRDWFRRFKNNDFQLEDKERSLSTSIDAFESSLKRKTAAIHDKVILLHDNARPHVAKPVKTNLETLKWVVLPHPPYSPDIAPSDFHLFRSMAHGLADRRFHSYEEAQKWIDSWIASKDMSFFRRGIHVLPERWSKVVESDGKYFH
;
A
#
# COMPACT_ATOMS: atom_id res chain seq x y z
N MET A 1 -42.61 -8.82 14.70
CA MET A 1 -42.35 -7.79 13.68
C MET A 1 -40.84 -7.64 13.54
N SER A 2 -40.27 -7.97 12.38
CA SER A 2 -38.84 -7.77 12.13
C SER A 2 -38.51 -6.27 12.19
N LYS A 3 -37.61 -5.86 13.09
CA LYS A 3 -37.09 -4.49 13.10
C LYS A 3 -36.09 -4.37 11.95
N PHE A 4 -36.37 -3.50 10.99
CA PHE A 4 -35.43 -3.14 9.94
C PHE A 4 -34.16 -2.57 10.59
N VAL A 5 -33.00 -3.16 10.27
CA VAL A 5 -31.69 -2.68 10.71
C VAL A 5 -31.02 -2.04 9.51
N PRO A 6 -30.81 -0.70 9.51
CA PRO A 6 -30.21 -0.03 8.38
C PRO A 6 -28.72 -0.39 8.26
N ASP A 7 -28.28 -0.75 7.06
CA ASP A 7 -26.86 -0.88 6.78
C ASP A 7 -26.19 0.50 6.55
N LYS A 8 -24.85 0.49 6.46
CA LYS A 8 -24.08 1.74 6.32
C LYS A 8 -24.33 2.44 4.98
N VAL A 9 -24.55 1.70 3.89
CA VAL A 9 -24.76 2.28 2.55
C VAL A 9 -26.12 2.97 2.50
N PHE A 10 -27.14 2.33 3.06
CA PHE A 10 -28.47 2.89 3.26
C PHE A 10 -28.40 4.21 4.04
N LEU A 11 -27.71 4.24 5.19
CA LEU A 11 -27.58 5.46 5.99
C LEU A 11 -26.86 6.60 5.26
N ARG A 12 -25.87 6.27 4.40
CA ARG A 12 -25.19 7.26 3.55
C ARG A 12 -26.11 7.81 2.45
N GLY A 13 -26.97 6.96 1.88
CA GLY A 13 -28.03 7.39 0.96
C GLY A 13 -29.00 8.37 1.62
N VAL A 14 -29.38 8.11 2.87
CA VAL A 14 -30.21 9.03 3.67
C VAL A 14 -29.47 10.36 3.92
N LEU A 15 -28.17 10.34 4.21
CA LEU A 15 -27.37 11.57 4.34
C LEU A 15 -27.34 12.38 3.03
N LEU A 16 -27.19 11.72 1.88
CA LEU A 16 -27.23 12.39 0.57
C LEU A 16 -28.59 13.03 0.31
N HIS A 17 -29.69 12.36 0.66
CA HIS A 17 -31.02 12.94 0.58
C HIS A 17 -31.13 14.21 1.43
N TYR A 18 -30.67 14.20 2.68
CA TYR A 18 -30.67 15.39 3.54
C TYR A 18 -29.76 16.51 3.04
N PHE A 19 -28.63 16.17 2.42
CA PHE A 19 -27.77 17.14 1.75
C PHE A 19 -28.50 17.84 0.60
N ASN A 20 -29.22 17.09 -0.25
CA ASN A 20 -30.02 17.64 -1.35
C ASN A 20 -31.22 18.48 -0.85
N MET A 21 -31.68 18.25 0.38
CA MET A 21 -32.67 19.09 1.06
C MET A 21 -32.07 20.34 1.73
N ASN A 22 -30.79 20.67 1.49
CA ASN A 22 -30.06 21.79 2.11
C ASN A 22 -30.02 21.75 3.65
N LYS A 23 -30.10 20.56 4.26
CA LYS A 23 -29.89 20.43 5.71
C LYS A 23 -28.41 20.54 6.04
N SER A 24 -28.08 20.84 7.29
CA SER A 24 -26.74 20.71 7.83
C SER A 24 -26.46 19.28 8.30
N ALA A 25 -25.17 18.93 8.41
CA ALA A 25 -24.75 17.62 8.93
C ALA A 25 -25.26 17.36 10.36
N ALA A 26 -25.35 18.42 11.18
CA ALA A 26 -25.84 18.34 12.55
C ALA A 26 -27.35 18.04 12.60
N GLU A 27 -28.14 18.67 11.72
CA GLU A 27 -29.57 18.36 11.60
C GLU A 27 -29.80 16.94 11.09
N ALA A 28 -29.03 16.52 10.07
CA ALA A 28 -29.07 15.17 9.55
C ALA A 28 -28.73 14.13 10.62
N HIS A 29 -27.68 14.35 11.42
CA HIS A 29 -27.32 13.48 12.53
C HIS A 29 -28.42 13.40 13.59
N LYS A 30 -29.02 14.54 13.98
CA LYS A 30 -30.12 14.58 14.95
C LYS A 30 -31.32 13.76 14.46
N ILE A 31 -31.69 13.88 13.18
CA ILE A 31 -32.80 13.13 12.59
C ILE A 31 -32.46 11.62 12.52
N LEU A 32 -31.22 11.26 12.16
CA LEU A 32 -30.78 9.87 12.13
C LEU A 32 -30.81 9.20 13.51
N VAL A 33 -30.34 9.88 14.56
CA VAL A 33 -30.39 9.36 15.94
C VAL A 33 -31.84 9.19 16.40
N GLN A 34 -32.72 10.14 16.09
CA GLN A 34 -34.15 10.03 16.40
C GLN A 34 -34.84 8.86 15.68
N THR A 35 -34.41 8.55 14.46
CA THR A 35 -35.05 7.52 13.60
C THR A 35 -34.49 6.12 13.85
N TYR A 36 -33.18 6.00 14.03
CA TYR A 36 -32.46 4.71 14.05
C TYR A 36 -31.76 4.39 15.37
N GLY A 37 -31.75 5.32 16.33
CA GLY A 37 -31.13 5.12 17.66
C GLY A 37 -29.67 4.72 17.56
N ASP A 38 -29.32 3.60 18.21
CA ASP A 38 -27.96 3.06 18.23
C ASP A 38 -27.43 2.61 16.86
N ASN A 39 -28.32 2.42 15.87
CA ASN A 39 -27.93 2.10 14.50
C ASN A 39 -27.60 3.34 13.66
N ALA A 40 -27.67 4.55 14.22
CA ALA A 40 -27.34 5.78 13.51
C ALA A 40 -25.83 5.96 13.30
N LEU A 41 -25.46 6.67 12.24
CA LEU A 41 -24.07 7.10 12.03
C LEU A 41 -23.66 8.14 13.09
N SER A 42 -22.39 8.10 13.51
CA SER A 42 -21.82 9.10 14.42
C SER A 42 -21.80 10.49 13.78
N ASP A 43 -21.85 11.53 14.61
CA ASP A 43 -21.80 12.94 14.15
C ASP A 43 -20.58 13.20 13.24
N THR A 44 -19.42 12.66 13.60
CA THR A 44 -18.19 12.74 12.80
C THR A 44 -18.38 12.15 11.41
N THR A 45 -19.01 10.97 11.33
CA THR A 45 -19.27 10.31 10.04
C THR A 45 -20.23 11.15 9.20
N CYS A 46 -21.29 11.70 9.79
CA CYS A 46 -22.21 12.60 9.11
C CYS A 46 -21.48 13.83 8.52
N ARG A 47 -20.61 14.48 9.30
CA ARG A 47 -19.84 15.65 8.84
C ARG A 47 -18.87 15.31 7.71
N ASP A 48 -18.19 14.17 7.80
CA ASP A 48 -17.24 13.74 6.77
C ASP A 48 -17.95 13.44 5.44
N TRP A 49 -19.11 12.79 5.47
CA TRP A 49 -19.93 12.56 4.27
C TRP A 49 -20.45 13.87 3.66
N PHE A 50 -20.90 14.81 4.49
CA PHE A 50 -21.29 16.14 4.01
C PHE A 50 -20.13 16.90 3.37
N ARG A 51 -18.90 16.72 3.86
CA ARG A 51 -17.69 17.28 3.22
C ARG A 51 -17.45 16.65 1.84
N ARG A 52 -17.65 15.33 1.70
CA ARG A 52 -17.52 14.62 0.42
C ARG A 52 -18.56 15.10 -0.61
N PHE A 53 -19.82 15.22 -0.21
CA PHE A 53 -20.88 15.71 -1.10
C PHE A 53 -20.63 17.15 -1.60
N LYS A 54 -20.10 18.02 -0.74
CA LYS A 54 -19.67 19.38 -1.15
C LYS A 54 -18.55 19.37 -2.18
N ASN A 55 -17.73 18.32 -2.21
CA ASN A 55 -16.66 18.11 -3.18
C ASN A 55 -17.13 17.29 -4.40
N ASN A 56 -18.44 17.16 -4.63
CA ASN A 56 -19.06 16.39 -5.71
C ASN A 56 -18.75 14.88 -5.70
N ASP A 57 -18.41 14.30 -4.53
CA ASP A 57 -18.22 12.86 -4.36
C ASP A 57 -19.48 12.21 -3.79
N PHE A 58 -20.28 11.60 -4.67
CA PHE A 58 -21.56 10.96 -4.35
C PHE A 58 -21.49 9.42 -4.26
N GLN A 59 -20.28 8.84 -4.28
CA GLN A 59 -20.10 7.39 -4.19
C GLN A 59 -20.38 6.92 -2.75
N LEU A 60 -21.49 6.21 -2.55
CA LEU A 60 -22.01 5.80 -1.25
C LEU A 60 -21.40 4.51 -0.72
N GLU A 61 -20.92 3.66 -1.62
CA GLU A 61 -20.22 2.44 -1.25
C GLU A 61 -18.84 2.78 -0.70
N ASP A 62 -18.35 1.95 0.21
CA ASP A 62 -16.93 1.97 0.51
C ASP A 62 -16.24 1.58 -0.79
N LYS A 63 -15.40 2.48 -1.34
CA LYS A 63 -14.41 2.04 -2.31
C LYS A 63 -13.70 0.87 -1.63
N GLU A 64 -13.67 -0.29 -2.27
CA GLU A 64 -12.74 -1.34 -1.85
C GLU A 64 -11.43 -0.63 -1.59
N ARG A 65 -10.85 -0.85 -0.41
CA ARG A 65 -9.55 -0.31 -0.06
C ARG A 65 -8.52 -1.05 -0.91
N SER A 66 -8.59 -0.82 -2.21
CA SER A 66 -7.80 -1.50 -3.21
C SER A 66 -6.41 -0.91 -3.15
N LEU A 67 -5.45 -1.80 -3.34
CA LEU A 67 -4.04 -1.48 -3.46
C LEU A 67 -3.79 -0.36 -4.48
N SER A 68 -4.72 -0.07 -5.41
CA SER A 68 -4.73 1.09 -6.30
C SER A 68 -4.46 2.41 -5.58
N THR A 69 -5.13 2.71 -4.44
CA THR A 69 -4.88 3.99 -3.75
C THR A 69 -3.46 4.07 -3.19
N SER A 70 -2.87 2.92 -2.84
CA SER A 70 -1.49 2.83 -2.37
C SER A 70 -0.49 2.92 -3.53
N ILE A 71 -0.84 2.40 -4.70
CA ILE A 71 -0.01 2.44 -5.91
C ILE A 71 -0.05 3.84 -6.54
N ASP A 72 -1.21 4.50 -6.62
CA ASP A 72 -1.30 5.89 -7.11
C ASP A 72 -0.55 6.86 -6.20
N ALA A 73 -0.66 6.66 -4.88
CA ALA A 73 0.11 7.40 -3.89
C ALA A 73 1.61 7.07 -3.99
N PHE A 74 1.96 5.82 -4.29
CA PHE A 74 3.34 5.36 -4.50
C PHE A 74 3.95 5.96 -5.78
N GLU A 75 3.28 5.90 -6.92
CA GLU A 75 3.71 6.51 -8.18
C GLU A 75 3.84 8.02 -8.06
N SER A 76 2.88 8.69 -7.41
CA SER A 76 2.95 10.13 -7.14
C SER A 76 4.09 10.47 -6.18
N SER A 77 4.42 9.58 -5.23
CA SER A 77 5.56 9.74 -4.32
C SER A 77 6.89 9.50 -5.04
N LEU A 78 6.95 8.51 -5.93
CA LEU A 78 8.09 8.20 -6.80
C LEU A 78 8.42 9.36 -7.71
N LYS A 79 7.45 9.86 -8.50
CA LYS A 79 7.64 10.98 -9.44
C LYS A 79 8.13 12.25 -8.75
N ARG A 80 7.66 12.53 -7.52
CA ARG A 80 8.14 13.67 -6.71
C ARG A 80 9.54 13.47 -6.14
N LYS A 81 9.87 12.23 -5.74
CA LYS A 81 11.17 11.90 -5.15
C LYS A 81 12.28 11.83 -6.20
N THR A 82 12.05 11.19 -7.35
CA THR A 82 13.08 11.00 -8.40
C THR A 82 13.60 12.33 -8.97
N ALA A 83 12.77 13.37 -9.06
CA ALA A 83 13.20 14.68 -9.56
C ALA A 83 14.15 15.44 -8.61
N ALA A 84 14.27 15.03 -7.34
CA ALA A 84 15.02 15.74 -6.29
C ALA A 84 16.24 14.97 -5.75
N ILE A 85 16.59 13.82 -6.32
CA ILE A 85 17.50 12.82 -5.72
C ILE A 85 18.61 12.41 -6.70
N HIS A 86 19.38 13.35 -7.23
CA HIS A 86 20.59 12.97 -7.98
C HIS A 86 21.75 12.52 -7.07
N ASP A 87 21.62 12.65 -5.73
CA ASP A 87 22.73 12.44 -4.78
C ASP A 87 22.33 11.80 -3.43
N LYS A 88 21.15 11.16 -3.33
CA LYS A 88 20.70 10.48 -2.10
C LYS A 88 20.36 9.01 -2.36
N VAL A 89 20.64 8.16 -1.37
CA VAL A 89 20.28 6.74 -1.41
C VAL A 89 18.76 6.59 -1.31
N ILE A 90 18.20 5.82 -2.24
CA ILE A 90 16.79 5.41 -2.25
C ILE A 90 16.72 3.96 -1.75
N LEU A 91 16.05 3.73 -0.62
CA LEU A 91 15.92 2.42 0.00
C LEU A 91 14.56 1.81 -0.31
N LEU A 92 14.56 0.60 -0.86
CA LEU A 92 13.38 -0.24 -1.03
C LEU A 92 13.51 -1.48 -0.15
N HIS A 93 12.62 -1.63 0.83
CA HIS A 93 12.50 -2.82 1.67
C HIS A 93 11.03 -3.12 1.97
N ASP A 94 10.75 -4.32 2.48
CA ASP A 94 9.41 -4.73 2.89
C ASP A 94 9.01 -4.15 4.25
N ASN A 95 7.73 -4.27 4.62
CA ASN A 95 7.20 -3.71 5.87
C ASN A 95 7.33 -4.66 7.07
N ALA A 96 8.29 -5.60 7.07
CA ALA A 96 8.53 -6.48 8.22
C ALA A 96 8.71 -5.66 9.50
N ARG A 97 8.20 -6.17 10.63
CA ARG A 97 8.19 -5.46 11.92
C ARG A 97 9.56 -4.87 12.32
N PRO A 98 10.70 -5.55 12.12
CA PRO A 98 12.02 -4.97 12.39
C PRO A 98 12.33 -3.74 11.52
N HIS A 99 11.93 -3.72 10.25
CA HIS A 99 12.24 -2.63 9.31
C HIS A 99 11.43 -1.36 9.56
N VAL A 100 10.23 -1.49 10.13
CA VAL A 100 9.36 -0.35 10.48
C VAL A 100 9.52 0.12 11.93
N ALA A 101 10.42 -0.51 12.69
CA ALA A 101 10.67 -0.17 14.08
C ALA A 101 11.23 1.26 14.23
N LYS A 102 10.88 1.92 15.35
CA LYS A 102 11.30 3.30 15.63
C LYS A 102 12.82 3.52 15.52
N PRO A 103 13.69 2.65 16.08
CA PRO A 103 15.14 2.84 15.96
C PRO A 103 15.64 2.83 14.51
N VAL A 104 15.06 1.96 13.67
CA VAL A 104 15.42 1.86 12.25
C VAL A 104 15.02 3.13 11.50
N LYS A 105 13.79 3.64 11.73
CA LYS A 105 13.33 4.90 11.13
C LYS A 105 14.24 6.08 11.50
N THR A 106 14.60 6.21 12.77
CA THR A 106 15.51 7.28 13.24
C THR A 106 16.90 7.19 12.59
N ASN A 107 17.44 5.98 12.42
CA ASN A 107 18.71 5.79 11.73
C ASN A 107 18.62 6.17 10.24
N LEU A 108 17.55 5.77 9.55
CA LEU A 108 17.34 6.11 8.13
C LEU A 108 17.19 7.62 7.92
N GLU A 109 16.53 8.33 8.85
CA GLU A 109 16.43 9.79 8.85
C GLU A 109 17.81 10.45 9.05
N THR A 110 18.63 9.92 9.96
CA THR A 110 19.99 10.40 10.23
C THR A 110 20.90 10.22 9.02
N LEU A 111 20.80 9.07 8.34
CA LEU A 111 21.51 8.80 7.09
C LEU A 111 20.96 9.58 5.89
N LYS A 112 19.82 10.28 6.05
CA LYS A 112 19.09 11.01 4.99
C LYS A 112 18.68 10.11 3.81
N TRP A 113 18.42 8.83 4.09
CA TRP A 113 17.98 7.87 3.08
C TRP A 113 16.49 8.05 2.80
N VAL A 114 16.13 7.98 1.53
CA VAL A 114 14.75 8.09 1.10
C VAL A 114 14.14 6.70 1.00
N VAL A 115 13.26 6.37 1.94
CA VAL A 115 12.53 5.09 1.92
C VAL A 115 11.40 5.18 0.89
N LEU A 116 11.34 4.19 -0.01
CA LEU A 116 10.23 4.01 -0.93
C LEU A 116 9.05 3.33 -0.22
N PRO A 117 7.80 3.75 -0.50
CA PRO A 117 6.66 3.00 0.00
C PRO A 117 6.68 1.59 -0.59
N HIS A 118 6.31 0.59 0.20
CA HIS A 118 6.16 -0.77 -0.28
C HIS A 118 4.83 -1.32 0.24
N PRO A 119 3.92 -1.82 -0.60
CA PRO A 119 2.69 -2.44 -0.12
C PRO A 119 2.96 -3.74 0.66
N PRO A 120 2.13 -4.10 1.65
CA PRO A 120 2.20 -5.39 2.31
C PRO A 120 2.05 -6.56 1.32
N TYR A 121 2.69 -7.69 1.61
CA TYR A 121 2.55 -8.95 0.86
C TYR A 121 2.79 -8.85 -0.65
N SER A 122 3.72 -8.00 -1.09
CA SER A 122 3.99 -7.75 -2.52
C SER A 122 5.42 -8.14 -2.93
N PRO A 123 5.81 -9.43 -2.81
CA PRO A 123 7.15 -9.89 -3.21
C PRO A 123 7.43 -9.71 -4.72
N ASP A 124 6.37 -9.69 -5.53
CA ASP A 124 6.35 -9.46 -6.97
C ASP A 124 6.82 -8.07 -7.40
N ILE A 125 6.97 -7.13 -6.47
CA ILE A 125 7.59 -5.80 -6.68
C ILE A 125 8.86 -5.59 -5.85
N ALA A 126 9.36 -6.63 -5.18
CA ALA A 126 10.64 -6.60 -4.45
C ALA A 126 11.75 -7.25 -5.30
N PRO A 127 12.76 -6.50 -5.79
CA PRO A 127 13.82 -7.05 -6.64
C PRO A 127 14.59 -8.19 -5.98
N SER A 128 14.72 -8.15 -4.66
CA SER A 128 15.32 -9.24 -3.88
C SER A 128 14.55 -10.54 -4.09
N ASP A 129 13.21 -10.52 -4.05
CA ASP A 129 12.38 -11.71 -4.15
C ASP A 129 12.24 -12.18 -5.60
N PHE A 130 11.74 -11.33 -6.50
CA PHE A 130 11.40 -11.77 -7.86
C PHE A 130 12.61 -12.03 -8.76
N HIS A 131 13.79 -11.50 -8.43
CA HIS A 131 15.00 -11.59 -9.26
C HIS A 131 16.17 -12.26 -8.55
N LEU A 132 16.65 -11.69 -7.43
CA LEU A 132 17.86 -12.17 -6.76
C LEU A 132 17.65 -13.57 -6.16
N PHE A 133 16.70 -13.71 -5.25
CA PHE A 133 16.40 -14.97 -4.56
C PHE A 133 15.80 -16.01 -5.50
N ARG A 134 14.97 -15.58 -6.47
CA ARG A 134 14.48 -16.47 -7.52
C ARG A 134 15.63 -17.12 -8.30
N SER A 135 16.64 -16.35 -8.70
CA SER A 135 17.83 -16.86 -9.39
C SER A 135 18.69 -17.74 -8.45
N MET A 136 18.82 -17.34 -7.19
CA MET A 136 19.61 -18.07 -6.19
C MET A 136 19.00 -19.43 -5.84
N ALA A 137 17.67 -19.52 -5.76
CA ALA A 137 16.93 -20.74 -5.44
C ALA A 137 17.27 -21.89 -6.39
N HIS A 138 17.43 -21.61 -7.69
CA HIS A 138 17.86 -22.62 -8.66
C HIS A 138 19.25 -23.19 -8.36
N GLY A 139 20.17 -22.37 -7.85
CA GLY A 139 21.51 -22.82 -7.45
C GLY A 139 21.54 -23.55 -6.10
N LEU A 140 20.53 -23.31 -5.26
CA LEU A 140 20.38 -23.91 -3.93
C LEU A 140 19.63 -25.25 -3.96
N ALA A 141 18.75 -25.47 -4.93
CA ALA A 141 17.85 -26.63 -4.97
C ALA A 141 18.57 -27.99 -4.83
N ASP A 142 19.76 -28.11 -5.41
CA ASP A 142 20.53 -29.36 -5.43
C ASP A 142 21.67 -29.41 -4.40
N ARG A 143 21.68 -28.50 -3.41
CA ARG A 143 22.79 -28.37 -2.45
C ARG A 143 22.38 -28.68 -1.02
N ARG A 144 23.29 -29.35 -0.30
CA ARG A 144 23.22 -29.55 1.15
C ARG A 144 24.50 -28.98 1.76
N PHE A 145 24.32 -28.03 2.67
CA PHE A 145 25.42 -27.45 3.43
C PHE A 145 25.55 -28.17 4.77
N HIS A 146 26.78 -28.43 5.19
CA HIS A 146 27.09 -29.10 6.45
C HIS A 146 27.60 -28.13 7.52
N SER A 147 27.86 -26.88 7.14
CA SER A 147 28.21 -25.81 8.07
C SER A 147 27.73 -24.44 7.58
N TYR A 148 27.71 -23.48 8.49
CA TYR A 148 27.38 -22.08 8.18
C TYR A 148 28.43 -21.46 7.24
N GLU A 149 29.70 -21.75 7.45
CA GLU A 149 30.82 -21.24 6.66
C GLU A 149 30.75 -21.73 5.21
N GLU A 150 30.30 -22.97 5.00
CA GLU A 150 30.09 -23.52 3.67
C GLU A 150 28.98 -22.76 2.92
N ALA A 151 27.85 -22.51 3.60
CA ALA A 151 26.74 -21.75 3.04
C ALA A 151 27.15 -20.30 2.71
N GLN A 152 27.85 -19.64 3.64
CA GLN A 152 28.34 -18.28 3.44
C GLN A 152 29.31 -18.20 2.24
N LYS A 153 30.31 -19.09 2.19
CA LYS A 153 31.28 -19.12 1.08
C LYS A 153 30.60 -19.36 -0.27
N TRP A 154 29.57 -20.20 -0.30
CA TRP A 154 28.78 -20.43 -1.50
C TRP A 154 28.02 -19.16 -1.93
N ILE A 155 27.36 -18.48 -1.00
CA ILE A 155 26.65 -17.21 -1.27
C ILE A 155 27.63 -16.16 -1.82
N ASP A 156 28.77 -15.98 -1.17
CA ASP A 156 29.80 -15.02 -1.59
C ASP A 156 30.28 -15.33 -3.02
N SER A 157 30.56 -16.60 -3.30
CA SER A 157 30.97 -17.06 -4.64
C SER A 157 29.86 -16.87 -5.67
N TRP A 158 28.60 -17.14 -5.29
CA TRP A 158 27.45 -16.97 -6.17
C TRP A 158 27.22 -15.50 -6.51
N ILE A 159 27.31 -14.59 -5.53
CA ILE A 159 27.19 -13.13 -5.75
C ILE A 159 28.33 -12.65 -6.65
N ALA A 160 29.57 -13.05 -6.37
CA ALA A 160 30.74 -12.69 -7.17
C ALA A 160 30.67 -13.24 -8.61
N SER A 161 29.94 -14.33 -8.83
CA SER A 161 29.71 -14.88 -10.18
C SER A 161 28.75 -14.05 -11.03
N LYS A 162 27.96 -13.14 -10.43
CA LYS A 162 26.98 -12.33 -11.16
C LYS A 162 27.63 -11.07 -11.69
N ASP A 163 27.36 -10.79 -12.95
CA ASP A 163 27.83 -9.59 -13.61
C ASP A 163 26.96 -8.36 -13.21
N MET A 164 27.49 -7.15 -13.39
CA MET A 164 26.78 -5.92 -13.04
C MET A 164 25.44 -5.76 -13.77
N SER A 165 25.32 -6.28 -15.00
CA SER A 165 24.08 -6.23 -15.76
C SER A 165 22.99 -7.12 -15.16
N PHE A 166 23.34 -8.20 -14.46
CA PHE A 166 22.38 -9.00 -13.69
C PHE A 166 21.67 -8.15 -12.63
N PHE A 167 22.42 -7.43 -11.80
CA PHE A 167 21.84 -6.55 -10.78
C PHE A 167 21.06 -5.39 -11.40
N ARG A 168 21.63 -4.78 -12.45
CA ARG A 168 20.99 -3.69 -13.19
C ARG A 168 19.62 -4.12 -13.73
N ARG A 169 19.52 -5.28 -14.38
CA ARG A 169 18.26 -5.82 -14.92
C ARG A 169 17.20 -5.95 -13.83
N GLY A 170 17.54 -6.53 -12.67
CA GLY A 170 16.59 -6.69 -11.56
C GLY A 170 15.95 -5.37 -11.12
N ILE A 171 16.72 -4.28 -11.11
CA ILE A 171 16.21 -2.94 -10.79
C ILE A 171 15.45 -2.31 -11.96
N HIS A 172 15.91 -2.48 -13.20
CA HIS A 172 15.30 -1.84 -14.38
C HIS A 172 13.94 -2.43 -14.77
N VAL A 173 13.60 -3.63 -14.29
CA VAL A 173 12.30 -4.28 -14.50
C VAL A 173 11.23 -3.75 -13.53
N LEU A 174 11.61 -2.98 -12.50
CA LEU A 174 10.66 -2.42 -11.53
C LEU A 174 9.54 -1.59 -12.15
N PRO A 175 9.80 -0.63 -13.07
CA PRO A 175 8.74 0.17 -13.66
C PRO A 175 7.71 -0.67 -14.42
N GLU A 176 8.16 -1.67 -15.18
CA GLU A 176 7.29 -2.61 -15.90
C GLU A 176 6.39 -3.39 -14.92
N ARG A 177 6.97 -3.87 -13.82
CA ARG A 177 6.22 -4.57 -12.77
C ARG A 177 5.19 -3.67 -12.10
N TRP A 178 5.54 -2.42 -11.80
CA TRP A 178 4.58 -1.46 -11.25
C TRP A 178 3.42 -1.22 -12.21
N SER A 179 3.67 -1.07 -13.51
CA SER A 179 2.62 -0.95 -14.51
C SER A 179 1.69 -2.16 -14.51
N LYS A 180 2.23 -3.38 -14.43
CA LYS A 180 1.43 -4.61 -14.34
C LYS A 180 0.56 -4.67 -13.09
N VAL A 181 1.04 -4.18 -11.94
CA VAL A 181 0.22 -4.09 -10.72
C VAL A 181 -0.94 -3.11 -10.91
N VAL A 182 -0.69 -1.95 -11.53
CA VAL A 182 -1.74 -0.96 -11.83
C VAL A 182 -2.79 -1.55 -12.77
N GLU A 183 -2.36 -2.17 -13.86
CA GLU A 183 -3.23 -2.82 -14.85
C GLU A 183 -4.05 -3.97 -14.25
N SER A 184 -3.54 -4.60 -13.20
CA SER A 184 -4.20 -5.71 -12.49
C SER A 184 -5.05 -5.26 -11.31
N ASP A 185 -5.31 -3.96 -11.15
CA ASP A 185 -6.00 -3.36 -9.99
C ASP A 185 -5.42 -3.81 -8.62
N GLY A 186 -4.10 -4.04 -8.59
CA GLY A 186 -3.39 -4.50 -7.39
C GLY A 186 -3.46 -6.01 -7.14
N LYS A 187 -4.00 -6.81 -8.06
CA LYS A 187 -3.92 -8.28 -8.00
C LYS A 187 -2.52 -8.76 -8.39
N TYR A 188 -2.18 -9.97 -7.95
CA TYR A 188 -0.96 -10.65 -8.38
C TYR A 188 -0.97 -10.90 -9.89
N PHE A 189 0.21 -10.82 -10.49
CA PHE A 189 0.45 -11.06 -11.91
C PHE A 189 1.62 -12.05 -12.07
N HIS A 190 1.66 -12.75 -13.20
CA HIS A 190 2.67 -13.76 -13.53
C HIS A 190 3.50 -13.35 -14.74
#